data_AF-A0A941YDL7-F1
#
_entry.id   AF-A0A941YDL7-F1
#
_cell.length_a   1.000
_cell.length_b   1.000
_cell.length_c   1.000
_cell.angle_alpha   90.00
_cell.angle_beta   90.00
_cell.angle_gamma   90.00
#
_symmetry.space_group_name_H-M   'P 1'
#
loop_
_entity.id
_entity.type
_entity.pdbx_description
1 polymer ?
#
loop_
_entity_poly.entity_id
_entity_poly.type
_entity_poly.pdbx_seq_one_letter_code
_entity_poly.pdbx_strand_id
1 'polypeptide(L)'
;MKLRTITATVALAVGAGILAFGWSRWSHHDATRPPVVTVDADPLLQTMKDSPKEFVARNEMSNDKQVQTVVTRARMTAAFNDAEKGDYSSARAEFLNASLKHKGSDAMNPDFGTLPEQAAYQAIVCLEAEGKKVEAAAEYRKFMRERQLSPLIHACFRRLEHLNGDKVDSRDEAALQDAVDAQEKEIRFQTSVCGPKCLEKILPLLGKDPVGYRELAKLCRTTDQGTTLADLKSACESLGLKPVGFELNAKDFTELKNPFIWLQADHYVAVLGFKNGKAIVYNPIYKTEEERPLPKADDSNFRATVLAFEIPTIDLVSDVKQAPVVASKKS
;
A
#
# COMPACT_ATOMS: atom_id res chain seq x y z
N MET A 1 45.99 -18.51 15.10
CA MET A 1 45.02 -17.68 14.36
C MET A 1 43.80 -18.52 14.03
N LYS A 2 42.70 -18.34 14.75
CA LYS A 2 41.41 -19.00 14.47
C LYS A 2 40.46 -17.92 13.95
N LEU A 3 40.09 -18.00 12.67
CA LEU A 3 39.01 -17.17 12.12
C LEU A 3 37.70 -17.63 12.75
N ARG A 4 37.00 -16.69 13.40
CA ARG A 4 35.61 -16.86 13.82
C ARG A 4 34.72 -16.29 12.73
N THR A 5 34.03 -17.18 12.02
CA THR A 5 32.93 -16.83 11.12
C THR A 5 31.74 -16.42 11.99
N ILE A 6 31.33 -15.17 11.92
CA ILE A 6 30.10 -14.68 12.55
C ILE A 6 28.98 -14.85 11.52
N THR A 7 28.20 -15.91 11.65
CA THR A 7 26.94 -16.08 10.93
C THR A 7 25.90 -15.22 11.64
N ALA A 8 25.50 -14.10 11.01
CA ALA A 8 24.38 -13.30 11.46
C ALA A 8 23.07 -13.99 11.01
N THR A 9 22.37 -14.60 11.95
CA THR A 9 21.00 -15.07 11.76
C THR A 9 20.06 -13.88 11.89
N VAL A 10 19.61 -13.31 10.76
CA VAL A 10 18.52 -12.34 10.74
C VAL A 10 17.21 -13.14 10.83
N ALA A 11 16.63 -13.19 12.03
CA ALA A 11 15.29 -13.72 12.23
C ALA A 11 14.26 -12.63 11.86
N LEU A 12 13.78 -12.68 10.62
CA LEU A 12 12.59 -11.93 10.18
C LEU A 12 11.34 -12.63 10.73
N ALA A 13 10.93 -12.24 11.94
CA ALA A 13 9.63 -12.59 12.49
C ALA A 13 8.60 -11.56 12.00
N VAL A 14 8.10 -11.74 10.76
CA VAL A 14 6.97 -10.99 10.24
C VAL A 14 5.71 -11.86 10.33
N GLY A 15 4.88 -11.57 11.33
CA GLY A 15 3.42 -11.54 11.17
C GLY A 15 2.68 -12.82 10.78
N ALA A 16 2.80 -13.91 11.52
CA ALA A 16 1.86 -15.05 11.44
C ALA A 16 0.53 -14.83 12.20
N GLY A 17 0.24 -13.60 12.66
CA GLY A 17 -0.79 -13.33 13.68
C GLY A 17 -2.19 -12.94 13.20
N ILE A 18 -2.39 -12.66 11.90
CA ILE A 18 -3.67 -12.08 11.43
C ILE A 18 -4.55 -13.07 10.62
N LEU A 19 -4.00 -14.18 10.13
CA LEU A 19 -4.77 -15.13 9.31
C LEU A 19 -5.64 -16.13 10.11
N ALA A 20 -5.49 -16.21 11.43
CA ALA A 20 -6.15 -17.26 12.23
C ALA A 20 -7.59 -16.92 12.68
N PHE A 21 -8.00 -15.64 12.70
CA PHE A 21 -9.30 -15.25 13.28
C PHE A 21 -10.48 -15.23 12.29
N GLY A 22 -10.22 -15.32 10.98
CA GLY A 22 -11.26 -15.51 9.95
C GLY A 22 -11.51 -16.98 9.57
N TRP A 23 -10.58 -17.88 9.88
CA TRP A 23 -10.59 -19.27 9.40
C TRP A 23 -11.56 -20.20 10.13
N SER A 24 -11.76 -20.05 11.45
CA SER A 24 -12.58 -21.03 12.21
C SER A 24 -14.09 -20.86 12.03
N ARG A 25 -14.55 -19.71 11.52
CA ARG A 25 -15.98 -19.49 11.24
C ARG A 25 -16.42 -20.00 9.86
N TRP A 26 -15.46 -20.45 9.04
CA TRP A 26 -15.69 -20.89 7.66
C TRP A 26 -15.92 -22.41 7.53
N SER A 27 -15.53 -23.22 8.52
CA SER A 27 -15.50 -24.69 8.43
C SER A 27 -16.77 -25.43 8.87
N HIS A 28 -17.82 -24.72 9.29
CA HIS A 28 -19.03 -25.35 9.89
C HIS A 28 -20.38 -24.91 9.29
N HIS A 29 -20.39 -24.11 8.23
CA HIS A 29 -21.62 -23.89 7.46
C HIS A 29 -21.78 -24.98 6.41
N ASP A 30 -23.01 -25.50 6.28
CA ASP A 30 -23.49 -26.41 5.24
C ASP A 30 -22.73 -26.21 3.92
N ALA A 31 -21.90 -27.18 3.53
CA ALA A 31 -21.02 -27.12 2.37
C ALA A 31 -21.77 -26.92 1.04
N THR A 32 -23.11 -27.02 1.06
CA THR A 32 -23.98 -26.81 -0.11
C THR A 32 -24.42 -25.35 -0.29
N ARG A 33 -24.28 -24.50 0.72
CA ARG A 33 -24.63 -23.08 0.64
C ARG A 33 -23.40 -22.23 0.86
N PRO A 34 -22.84 -21.62 -0.19
CA PRO A 34 -21.66 -20.80 -0.02
C PRO A 34 -21.96 -19.61 0.89
N PRO A 35 -21.00 -19.20 1.74
CA PRO A 35 -21.15 -18.00 2.54
C PRO A 35 -21.31 -16.81 1.60
N VAL A 36 -22.49 -16.21 1.64
CA VAL A 36 -22.73 -14.89 1.07
C VAL A 36 -21.87 -13.94 1.88
N VAL A 37 -20.94 -13.24 1.22
CA VAL A 37 -20.18 -12.17 1.88
C VAL A 37 -21.21 -11.10 2.24
N THR A 38 -21.59 -11.06 3.52
CA THR A 38 -22.48 -10.03 4.03
C THR A 38 -21.69 -8.73 4.00
N VAL A 39 -22.10 -7.80 3.13
CA VAL A 39 -21.57 -6.44 3.17
C VAL A 39 -22.11 -5.83 4.45
N ASP A 40 -21.23 -5.44 5.37
CA ASP A 40 -21.63 -4.68 6.56
C ASP A 40 -22.52 -3.53 6.09
N ALA A 41 -23.73 -3.47 6.66
CA ALA A 41 -24.72 -2.49 6.24
C ALA A 41 -24.13 -1.08 6.47
N ASP A 42 -23.81 -0.40 5.37
CA ASP A 42 -23.24 0.94 5.38
C ASP A 42 -24.13 1.85 6.25
N PRO A 43 -23.59 2.55 7.26
CA PRO A 43 -24.37 3.45 8.09
C PRO A 43 -25.21 4.44 7.27
N LEU A 44 -24.72 4.87 6.10
CA LEU A 44 -25.47 5.73 5.20
C LEU A 44 -26.68 5.01 4.61
N LEU A 45 -26.54 3.73 4.20
CA LEU A 45 -27.66 2.92 3.70
C LEU A 45 -28.69 2.63 4.80
N GLN A 46 -28.26 2.42 6.05
CA GLN A 46 -29.18 2.18 7.17
C GLN A 46 -30.06 3.39 7.48
N THR A 47 -29.57 4.60 7.20
CA THR A 47 -30.33 5.84 7.41
C THR A 47 -31.23 6.22 6.23
N MET A 48 -31.16 5.48 5.11
CA MET A 48 -31.98 5.77 3.94
C MET A 48 -33.43 5.36 4.17
N LYS A 49 -34.35 6.28 3.85
CA LYS A 49 -35.78 5.97 3.74
C LYS A 49 -36.12 5.26 2.42
N ASP A 50 -35.28 5.42 1.42
CA ASP A 50 -35.49 4.92 0.07
C ASP A 50 -34.95 3.50 -0.08
N SER A 51 -35.56 2.71 -0.96
CA SER A 51 -35.02 1.41 -1.33
C SER A 51 -33.66 1.58 -2.05
N PRO A 52 -32.77 0.56 -2.01
CA PRO A 52 -31.49 0.65 -2.72
C PRO A 52 -31.63 0.97 -4.22
N LYS A 53 -32.66 0.43 -4.90
CA LYS A 53 -32.92 0.70 -6.32
C LYS A 53 -33.32 2.17 -6.57
N GLU A 54 -34.13 2.76 -5.70
CA GLU A 54 -34.52 4.18 -5.78
C GLU A 54 -33.34 5.12 -5.48
N PHE A 55 -32.46 4.75 -4.55
CA PHE A 55 -31.24 5.50 -4.30
C PHE A 55 -30.32 5.54 -5.53
N VAL A 56 -30.10 4.37 -6.15
CA VAL A 56 -29.31 4.25 -7.38
C VAL A 56 -29.90 5.12 -8.49
N ALA A 57 -31.20 5.02 -8.76
CA ALA A 57 -31.84 5.76 -9.87
C ALA A 57 -31.67 7.28 -9.76
N ARG A 58 -31.75 7.82 -8.54
CA ARG A 58 -31.60 9.26 -8.28
C ARG A 58 -30.16 9.75 -8.34
N ASN A 59 -29.20 8.88 -8.02
CA ASN A 59 -27.80 9.27 -7.80
C ASN A 59 -26.82 8.70 -8.83
N GLU A 60 -27.25 7.86 -9.78
CA GLU A 60 -26.38 7.22 -10.78
C GLU A 60 -25.53 8.24 -11.57
N MET A 61 -26.07 9.43 -11.81
CA MET A 61 -25.40 10.50 -12.56
C MET A 61 -24.62 11.50 -11.68
N SER A 62 -24.52 11.26 -10.38
CA SER A 62 -23.75 12.15 -9.49
C SER A 62 -22.26 12.15 -9.85
N ASN A 63 -21.61 13.31 -9.81
CA ASN A 63 -20.16 13.44 -9.96
C ASN A 63 -19.40 13.31 -8.64
N ASP A 64 -20.11 13.21 -7.52
CA ASP A 64 -19.50 13.06 -6.20
C ASP A 64 -19.03 11.61 -5.99
N LYS A 65 -17.73 11.42 -5.75
CA LYS A 65 -17.12 10.10 -5.53
C LYS A 65 -17.67 9.38 -4.29
N GLN A 66 -17.97 10.10 -3.22
CA GLN A 66 -18.55 9.48 -2.02
C GLN A 66 -19.96 8.98 -2.30
N VAL A 67 -20.77 9.79 -2.99
CA VAL A 67 -22.12 9.38 -3.45
C VAL A 67 -22.02 8.16 -4.36
N GLN A 68 -21.07 8.14 -5.31
CA GLN A 68 -20.88 7.01 -6.22
C GLN A 68 -20.42 5.73 -5.50
N THR A 69 -19.62 5.83 -4.44
CA THR A 69 -19.31 4.69 -3.55
C THR A 69 -20.59 4.11 -2.94
N VAL A 70 -21.49 4.96 -2.44
CA VAL A 70 -22.78 4.54 -1.87
C VAL A 70 -23.70 3.96 -2.95
N VAL A 71 -23.71 4.52 -4.16
CA VAL A 71 -24.45 3.96 -5.32
C VAL A 71 -23.99 2.53 -5.59
N THR A 72 -22.68 2.26 -5.67
CA THR A 72 -22.18 0.89 -5.86
C THR A 72 -22.62 -0.06 -4.75
N ARG A 73 -22.57 0.36 -3.47
CA ARG A 73 -23.05 -0.45 -2.35
C ARG A 73 -24.56 -0.69 -2.41
N ALA A 74 -25.34 0.31 -2.81
CA ALA A 74 -26.79 0.18 -3.00
C ALA A 74 -27.12 -0.82 -4.13
N ARG A 75 -26.37 -0.80 -5.25
CA ARG A 75 -26.48 -1.81 -6.30
C ARG A 75 -26.19 -3.22 -5.78
N MET A 76 -25.07 -3.39 -5.06
CA MET A 76 -24.73 -4.68 -4.46
C MET A 76 -25.81 -5.16 -3.48
N THR A 77 -26.37 -4.25 -2.66
CA THR A 77 -27.48 -4.57 -1.74
C THR A 77 -28.72 -5.01 -2.49
N ALA A 78 -29.09 -4.31 -3.57
CA ALA A 78 -30.21 -4.71 -4.43
C ALA A 78 -29.96 -6.09 -5.07
N ALA A 79 -28.73 -6.36 -5.50
CA ALA A 79 -28.32 -7.64 -6.06
C ALA A 79 -28.43 -8.78 -5.04
N PHE A 80 -27.97 -8.58 -3.80
CA PHE A 80 -28.14 -9.55 -2.72
C PHE A 80 -29.62 -9.82 -2.43
N ASN A 81 -30.46 -8.78 -2.37
CA ASN A 81 -31.91 -8.93 -2.17
C ASN A 81 -32.59 -9.74 -3.29
N ASP A 82 -32.11 -9.62 -4.53
CA ASP A 82 -32.62 -10.41 -5.66
C ASP A 82 -32.10 -11.87 -5.57
N ALA A 83 -30.84 -12.08 -5.18
CA ALA A 83 -30.26 -13.41 -4.99
C ALA A 83 -30.92 -14.19 -3.83
N GLU A 84 -31.27 -13.53 -2.73
CA GLU A 84 -32.00 -14.14 -1.61
C GLU A 84 -33.38 -14.68 -2.02
N LYS A 85 -34.00 -14.09 -3.04
CA LYS A 85 -35.26 -14.56 -3.64
C LYS A 85 -35.05 -15.67 -4.68
N GLY A 86 -33.81 -16.06 -4.94
CA GLY A 86 -33.44 -17.02 -5.97
C GLY A 86 -33.36 -16.44 -7.39
N ASP A 87 -33.49 -15.12 -7.56
CA ASP A 87 -33.33 -14.45 -8.87
C ASP A 87 -31.86 -14.12 -9.13
N TYR A 88 -31.07 -15.17 -9.33
CA TYR A 88 -29.63 -15.06 -9.56
C TYR A 88 -29.28 -14.31 -10.86
N SER A 89 -30.18 -14.33 -11.85
CA SER A 89 -29.95 -13.64 -13.12
C SER A 89 -30.05 -12.12 -12.96
N SER A 90 -31.10 -11.63 -12.28
CA SER A 90 -31.23 -10.22 -11.91
C SER A 90 -30.08 -9.79 -11.00
N ALA A 91 -29.79 -10.57 -9.96
CA ALA A 91 -28.68 -10.31 -9.04
C ALA A 91 -27.34 -10.17 -9.78
N ARG A 92 -27.02 -11.12 -10.67
CA ARG A 92 -25.81 -11.09 -11.48
C ARG A 92 -25.72 -9.82 -12.31
N ALA A 93 -26.80 -9.44 -13.01
CA ALA A 93 -26.81 -8.23 -13.83
C ALA A 93 -26.52 -6.98 -13.00
N GLU A 94 -27.07 -6.93 -11.78
CA GLU A 94 -26.87 -5.79 -10.90
C GLU A 94 -25.46 -5.76 -10.27
N PHE A 95 -24.88 -6.92 -9.93
CA PHE A 95 -23.47 -7.01 -9.55
C PHE A 95 -22.52 -6.59 -10.69
N LEU A 96 -22.80 -6.99 -11.94
CA LEU A 96 -22.03 -6.54 -13.10
C LEU A 96 -22.14 -5.02 -13.29
N ASN A 97 -23.34 -4.45 -13.14
CA ASN A 97 -23.53 -3.00 -13.15
C ASN A 97 -22.74 -2.31 -12.04
N ALA A 98 -22.76 -2.86 -10.82
CA ALA A 98 -22.01 -2.33 -9.69
C ALA A 98 -20.49 -2.32 -9.96
N SER A 99 -19.97 -3.39 -10.60
CA SER A 99 -18.56 -3.49 -10.97
C SER A 99 -18.18 -2.54 -12.11
N LEU A 100 -18.94 -2.55 -13.21
CA LEU A 100 -18.59 -1.84 -14.44
C LEU A 100 -18.88 -0.33 -14.38
N LYS A 101 -19.90 0.08 -13.61
CA LYS A 101 -20.31 1.48 -13.50
C LYS A 101 -19.76 2.19 -12.26
N HIS A 102 -18.85 1.55 -11.52
CA HIS A 102 -18.26 2.20 -10.34
C HIS A 102 -17.49 3.46 -10.74
N LYS A 103 -17.79 4.56 -10.04
CA LYS A 103 -17.10 5.86 -10.17
C LYS A 103 -16.70 6.43 -8.81
N GLY A 104 -16.77 5.59 -7.77
CA GLY A 104 -16.53 6.01 -6.40
C GLY A 104 -15.04 6.06 -6.07
N SER A 105 -14.75 6.00 -4.77
CA SER A 105 -13.39 5.80 -4.29
C SER A 105 -13.03 4.31 -4.32
N ASP A 106 -11.88 3.96 -4.93
CA ASP A 106 -11.31 2.61 -4.92
C ASP A 106 -10.66 2.25 -3.56
N ALA A 107 -11.34 2.59 -2.46
CA ALA A 107 -10.88 2.20 -1.13
C ALA A 107 -10.87 0.67 -1.05
N MET A 108 -9.68 0.10 -0.93
CA MET A 108 -9.46 -1.34 -0.87
C MET A 108 -9.71 -1.83 0.55
N ASN A 109 -10.61 -2.81 0.70
CA ASN A 109 -10.68 -3.61 1.92
C ASN A 109 -9.57 -4.69 1.85
N PRO A 110 -8.74 -4.87 2.89
CA PRO A 110 -7.65 -5.85 2.85
C PRO A 110 -8.15 -7.29 2.68
N ASP A 111 -9.35 -7.61 3.18
CA ASP A 111 -9.90 -8.97 3.16
C ASP A 111 -10.72 -9.23 1.88
N PHE A 112 -11.35 -8.20 1.32
CA PHE A 112 -12.33 -8.36 0.24
C PHE A 112 -12.01 -7.57 -1.03
N GLY A 113 -10.93 -6.81 -1.06
CA GLY A 113 -10.54 -5.99 -2.21
C GLY A 113 -11.43 -4.76 -2.38
N THR A 114 -11.45 -4.20 -3.58
CA THR A 114 -12.26 -3.03 -3.91
C THR A 114 -13.74 -3.39 -4.15
N LEU A 115 -14.67 -2.44 -4.04
CA LEU A 115 -16.09 -2.70 -4.32
C LEU A 115 -16.35 -3.28 -5.72
N PRO A 116 -15.69 -2.80 -6.80
CA PRO A 116 -15.84 -3.41 -8.12
C PRO A 116 -15.36 -4.85 -8.20
N GLU A 117 -14.31 -5.21 -7.46
CA GLU A 117 -13.80 -6.59 -7.39
C GLU A 117 -14.79 -7.50 -6.66
N GLN A 118 -15.31 -7.05 -5.52
CA GLN A 118 -16.33 -7.77 -4.76
C GLN A 118 -17.57 -8.02 -5.62
N ALA A 119 -18.07 -6.99 -6.30
CA ALA A 119 -19.21 -7.10 -7.18
C ALA A 119 -18.95 -8.04 -8.36
N ALA A 120 -17.78 -7.95 -9.02
CA ALA A 120 -17.41 -8.88 -10.09
C ALA A 120 -17.35 -10.32 -9.58
N TYR A 121 -16.76 -10.57 -8.42
CA TYR A 121 -16.73 -11.90 -7.81
C TYR A 121 -18.14 -12.45 -7.53
N GLN A 122 -19.03 -11.64 -6.94
CA GLN A 122 -20.40 -12.05 -6.65
C GLN A 122 -21.23 -12.32 -7.91
N ALA A 123 -20.97 -11.60 -9.01
CA ALA A 123 -21.58 -11.91 -10.31
C ALA A 123 -21.21 -13.32 -10.80
N ILE A 124 -19.98 -13.77 -10.55
CA ILE A 124 -19.53 -15.14 -10.90
C ILE A 124 -20.18 -16.17 -9.97
N VAL A 125 -20.32 -15.86 -8.68
CA VAL A 125 -21.06 -16.72 -7.74
C VAL A 125 -22.52 -16.92 -8.18
N CYS A 126 -23.16 -15.87 -8.73
CA CYS A 126 -24.51 -15.99 -9.27
C CYS A 126 -24.57 -16.91 -10.51
N LEU A 127 -23.57 -16.88 -11.40
CA LEU A 127 -23.48 -17.85 -12.52
C LEU A 127 -23.44 -19.29 -12.02
N GLU A 128 -22.64 -19.55 -10.99
CA GLU A 128 -22.56 -20.87 -10.36
C GLU A 128 -23.92 -21.29 -9.78
N ALA A 129 -24.61 -20.38 -9.08
CA ALA A 129 -25.93 -20.63 -8.50
C ALA A 129 -27.04 -20.86 -9.55
N GLU A 130 -26.91 -20.27 -10.74
CA GLU A 130 -27.75 -20.57 -11.91
C GLU A 130 -27.48 -21.98 -12.52
N GLY A 131 -26.50 -22.72 -12.00
CA GLY A 131 -26.09 -24.02 -12.53
C GLY A 131 -25.15 -23.93 -13.73
N LYS A 132 -24.70 -22.73 -14.12
CA LYS A 132 -23.82 -22.48 -15.28
C LYS A 132 -22.35 -22.70 -14.94
N LYS A 133 -22.02 -23.91 -14.45
CA LYS A 133 -20.71 -24.25 -13.89
C LYS A 133 -19.53 -24.00 -14.84
N VAL A 134 -19.69 -24.33 -16.12
CA VAL A 134 -18.62 -24.14 -17.14
C VAL A 134 -18.33 -22.66 -17.36
N GLU A 135 -19.37 -21.83 -17.47
CA GLU A 135 -19.24 -20.38 -17.62
C GLU A 135 -18.64 -19.75 -16.35
N ALA A 136 -19.11 -20.15 -15.17
CA ALA A 136 -18.58 -19.68 -13.89
C ALA A 136 -17.08 -19.99 -13.75
N ALA A 137 -16.65 -21.21 -14.10
CA ALA A 137 -15.24 -21.58 -14.08
C ALA A 137 -14.40 -20.74 -15.06
N ALA A 138 -14.93 -20.42 -16.25
CA ALA A 138 -14.23 -19.53 -17.19
C ALA A 138 -14.06 -18.11 -16.63
N GLU A 139 -15.10 -17.56 -15.99
CA GLU A 139 -15.07 -16.24 -15.39
C GLU A 139 -14.18 -16.17 -14.13
N TYR A 140 -14.13 -17.21 -13.29
CA TYR A 140 -13.18 -17.25 -12.16
C TYR A 140 -11.72 -17.19 -12.64
N ARG A 141 -11.38 -17.97 -13.68
CA ARG A 141 -10.04 -17.92 -14.28
C ARG A 141 -9.74 -16.55 -14.88
N LYS A 142 -10.72 -15.93 -15.53
CA LYS A 142 -10.59 -14.57 -16.06
C LYS A 142 -10.35 -13.55 -14.95
N PHE A 143 -11.11 -13.64 -13.86
CA PHE A 143 -10.93 -12.79 -12.69
C PHE A 143 -9.50 -12.88 -12.14
N MET A 144 -8.97 -14.10 -11.96
CA MET A 144 -7.60 -14.29 -11.44
C MET A 144 -6.53 -13.67 -12.35
N ARG A 145 -6.72 -13.71 -13.67
CA ARG A 145 -5.79 -13.08 -14.63
C ARG A 145 -5.91 -11.56 -14.69
N GLU A 146 -7.12 -11.04 -14.68
CA GLU A 146 -7.37 -9.60 -14.85
C GLU A 146 -7.23 -8.81 -13.55
N ARG A 147 -7.38 -9.47 -12.39
CA ARG A 147 -7.42 -8.85 -11.05
C ARG A 147 -6.46 -9.54 -10.10
N GLN A 148 -5.21 -9.72 -10.54
CA GLN A 148 -4.16 -10.42 -9.79
C GLN A 148 -3.91 -9.83 -8.39
N LEU A 149 -4.07 -8.50 -8.23
CA LEU A 149 -3.87 -7.82 -6.95
C LEU A 149 -5.06 -7.94 -5.98
N SER A 150 -6.17 -8.57 -6.40
CA SER A 150 -7.34 -8.72 -5.53
C SER A 150 -7.11 -9.83 -4.50
N PRO A 151 -7.46 -9.64 -3.21
CA PRO A 151 -7.35 -10.71 -2.20
C PRO A 151 -8.33 -11.86 -2.49
N LEU A 152 -9.33 -11.65 -3.35
CA LEU A 152 -10.32 -12.67 -3.72
C LEU A 152 -9.80 -13.76 -4.67
N ILE A 153 -8.55 -13.67 -5.16
CA ILE A 153 -7.97 -14.70 -6.05
C ILE A 153 -7.97 -16.10 -5.41
N HIS A 154 -7.74 -16.19 -4.10
CA HIS A 154 -7.77 -17.48 -3.38
C HIS A 154 -9.20 -18.01 -3.29
N ALA A 155 -10.19 -17.14 -3.07
CA ALA A 155 -11.60 -17.53 -3.08
C ALA A 155 -12.04 -18.04 -4.47
N CYS A 156 -11.58 -17.40 -5.55
CA CYS A 156 -11.79 -17.88 -6.92
C CYS A 156 -11.19 -19.28 -7.14
N PHE A 157 -9.93 -19.47 -6.73
CA PHE A 157 -9.24 -20.75 -6.87
C PHE A 157 -9.95 -21.88 -6.09
N ARG A 158 -10.35 -21.64 -4.84
CA ARG A 158 -11.12 -22.62 -4.05
C ARG A 158 -12.45 -23.01 -4.71
N ARG A 159 -13.11 -22.07 -5.37
CA ARG A 159 -14.35 -22.35 -6.13
C ARG A 159 -14.08 -23.19 -7.37
N LEU A 160 -12.97 -22.94 -8.07
CA LEU A 160 -12.54 -23.77 -9.20
C LEU A 160 -12.28 -25.21 -8.76
N GLU A 161 -11.57 -25.42 -7.64
CA GLU A 161 -11.37 -26.76 -7.06
C GLU A 161 -12.72 -27.44 -6.82
N HIS A 162 -13.65 -26.75 -6.16
CA HIS A 162 -14.98 -27.30 -5.86
C HIS A 162 -15.78 -27.66 -7.13
N LEU A 163 -15.77 -26.78 -8.13
CA LEU A 163 -16.43 -27.03 -9.43
C LEU A 163 -15.85 -28.25 -10.16
N ASN A 164 -14.58 -28.56 -9.93
CA ASN A 164 -13.87 -29.72 -10.49
C ASN A 164 -13.94 -30.97 -9.59
N GLY A 165 -14.79 -30.99 -8.56
CA GLY A 165 -14.92 -32.11 -7.63
C GLY A 165 -13.71 -32.26 -6.72
N ASP A 166 -13.22 -31.13 -6.20
CA ASP A 166 -12.07 -30.98 -5.30
C ASP A 166 -10.74 -31.45 -5.91
N LYS A 167 -10.66 -31.44 -7.25
CA LYS A 167 -9.44 -31.71 -8.01
C LYS A 167 -8.81 -30.40 -8.47
N VAL A 168 -7.51 -30.30 -8.29
CA VAL A 168 -6.70 -29.17 -8.76
C VAL A 168 -6.40 -29.35 -10.25
N ASP A 169 -6.78 -28.35 -11.06
CA ASP A 169 -6.35 -28.25 -12.46
C ASP A 169 -5.02 -27.46 -12.50
N SER A 170 -4.01 -28.00 -13.20
CA SER A 170 -2.69 -27.36 -13.26
C SER A 170 -2.71 -25.97 -13.89
N ARG A 171 -3.71 -25.66 -14.73
CA ARG A 171 -3.91 -24.32 -15.30
C ARG A 171 -4.42 -23.33 -14.25
N ASP A 172 -5.26 -23.80 -13.33
CA ASP A 172 -5.83 -22.99 -12.26
C ASP A 172 -4.76 -22.68 -11.19
N GLU A 173 -3.90 -23.67 -10.90
CA GLU A 173 -2.74 -23.51 -10.02
C GLU A 173 -1.73 -22.51 -10.60
N ALA A 174 -1.39 -22.63 -11.88
CA ALA A 174 -0.51 -21.67 -12.55
C ALA A 174 -1.07 -20.24 -12.51
N ALA A 175 -2.37 -20.07 -12.76
CA ALA A 175 -3.02 -18.76 -12.69
C ALA A 175 -3.03 -18.19 -11.25
N LEU A 176 -3.13 -19.04 -10.22
CA LEU A 176 -3.02 -18.62 -8.83
C LEU A 176 -1.58 -18.16 -8.53
N GLN A 177 -0.59 -18.96 -8.92
CA GLN A 177 0.82 -18.63 -8.68
C GLN A 177 1.21 -17.30 -9.34
N ASP A 178 0.81 -17.07 -10.59
CA ASP A 178 1.04 -15.80 -11.30
C ASP A 178 0.45 -14.60 -10.52
N ALA A 179 -0.73 -14.78 -9.94
CA ALA A 179 -1.40 -13.72 -9.17
C ALA A 179 -0.72 -13.48 -7.80
N VAL A 180 -0.29 -14.55 -7.12
CA VAL A 180 0.50 -14.46 -5.88
C VAL A 180 1.83 -13.74 -6.14
N ASP A 181 2.55 -14.12 -7.19
CA ASP A 181 3.81 -13.49 -7.58
C ASP A 181 3.63 -11.98 -7.86
N ALA A 182 2.52 -11.61 -8.51
CA ALA A 182 2.17 -10.22 -8.75
C ALA A 182 1.86 -9.46 -7.45
N GLN A 183 1.15 -10.07 -6.50
CA GLN A 183 0.89 -9.48 -5.18
C GLN A 183 2.17 -9.28 -4.39
N GLU A 184 3.03 -10.30 -4.31
CA GLU A 184 4.33 -10.18 -3.65
C GLU A 184 5.18 -9.07 -4.26
N LYS A 185 5.18 -8.97 -5.60
CA LYS A 185 5.90 -7.90 -6.31
C LYS A 185 5.35 -6.52 -5.95
N GLU A 186 4.04 -6.34 -5.87
CA GLU A 186 3.45 -5.07 -5.45
C GLU A 186 3.74 -4.77 -3.97
N ILE A 187 3.71 -5.77 -3.08
CA ILE A 187 4.09 -5.61 -1.67
C ILE A 187 5.55 -5.15 -1.57
N ARG A 188 6.48 -5.85 -2.25
CA ARG A 188 7.91 -5.48 -2.32
C ARG A 188 8.09 -4.06 -2.85
N PHE A 189 7.32 -3.67 -3.87
CA PHE A 189 7.35 -2.31 -4.39
C PHE A 189 6.84 -1.30 -3.35
N GLN A 190 5.73 -1.57 -2.66
CA GLN A 190 5.13 -0.69 -1.66
C GLN A 190 6.01 -0.44 -0.44
N THR A 191 6.79 -1.45 -0.04
CA THR A 191 7.81 -1.33 1.02
C THR A 191 9.06 -0.57 0.54
N SER A 192 9.37 -0.65 -0.75
CA SER A 192 10.56 -0.02 -1.37
C SER A 192 10.43 1.48 -1.67
N VAL A 193 9.20 2.01 -1.67
CA VAL A 193 8.91 3.42 -2.02
C VAL A 193 8.87 4.38 -0.83
N CYS A 194 9.54 4.07 0.29
CA CYS A 194 9.58 4.98 1.45
C CYS A 194 10.22 6.34 1.12
N GLY A 195 11.31 6.37 0.34
CA GLY A 195 11.95 7.60 -0.15
C GLY A 195 11.01 8.47 -1.02
N PRO A 196 10.44 7.94 -2.13
CA PRO A 196 9.46 8.64 -2.95
C PRO A 196 8.24 9.16 -2.17
N LYS A 197 7.72 8.39 -1.21
CA LYS A 197 6.60 8.82 -0.34
C LYS A 197 7.01 9.96 0.62
N CYS A 198 8.25 9.97 1.10
CA CYS A 198 8.79 11.12 1.84
C CYS A 198 8.86 12.36 0.94
N LEU A 199 9.33 12.20 -0.30
CA LEU A 199 9.42 13.28 -1.27
C LEU A 199 8.03 13.86 -1.61
N GLU A 200 7.04 13.01 -1.86
CA GLU A 200 5.63 13.40 -2.08
C GLU A 200 5.12 14.31 -0.95
N LYS A 201 5.45 13.97 0.31
CA LYS A 201 5.02 14.73 1.49
C LYS A 201 5.71 16.09 1.61
N ILE A 202 6.99 16.20 1.27
CA ILE A 202 7.77 17.44 1.49
C ILE A 202 7.70 18.42 0.32
N LEU A 203 7.40 17.98 -0.91
CA LEU A 203 7.36 18.87 -2.09
C LEU A 203 6.47 20.11 -1.88
N PRO A 204 5.23 19.99 -1.37
CA PRO A 204 4.39 21.16 -1.09
C PRO A 204 5.00 22.11 -0.05
N LEU A 205 5.71 21.57 0.95
CA LEU A 205 6.38 22.38 1.99
C LEU A 205 7.57 23.16 1.42
N LEU A 206 8.15 22.67 0.32
CA LEU A 206 9.22 23.33 -0.43
C LEU A 206 8.68 24.24 -1.55
N GLY A 207 7.37 24.46 -1.61
CA GLY A 207 6.73 25.30 -2.63
C GLY A 207 6.72 24.69 -4.04
N LYS A 208 6.80 23.36 -4.14
CA LYS A 208 6.67 22.62 -5.40
C LYS A 208 5.27 22.05 -5.56
N ASP A 209 4.86 21.86 -6.80
CA ASP A 209 3.59 21.20 -7.12
C ASP A 209 3.57 19.75 -6.60
N PRO A 210 2.41 19.26 -6.14
CA PRO A 210 2.29 17.89 -5.68
C PRO A 210 2.48 16.91 -6.84
N VAL A 211 3.39 15.95 -6.68
CA VAL A 211 3.65 14.85 -7.61
C VAL A 211 3.37 13.54 -6.88
N GLY A 212 2.62 12.63 -7.51
CA GLY A 212 2.25 11.36 -6.88
C GLY A 212 3.45 10.43 -6.66
N TYR A 213 3.49 9.69 -5.55
CA TYR A 213 4.65 8.87 -5.17
C TYR A 213 5.05 7.82 -6.22
N ARG A 214 4.11 7.31 -7.05
CA ARG A 214 4.43 6.36 -8.14
C ARG A 214 5.21 7.02 -9.27
N GLU A 215 4.94 8.28 -9.57
CA GLU A 215 5.72 9.05 -10.53
C GLU A 215 7.08 9.40 -9.95
N LEU A 216 7.12 9.82 -8.68
CA LEU A 216 8.36 10.04 -7.96
C LEU A 216 9.21 8.77 -7.87
N ALA A 217 8.61 7.60 -7.69
CA ALA A 217 9.32 6.32 -7.68
C ALA A 217 10.01 6.03 -9.03
N LYS A 218 9.39 6.41 -10.16
CA LYS A 218 10.03 6.31 -11.48
C LYS A 218 11.21 7.28 -11.59
N LEU A 219 11.05 8.52 -11.14
CA LEU A 219 12.13 9.51 -11.12
C LEU A 219 13.30 9.08 -10.22
N CYS A 220 12.98 8.49 -9.07
CA CYS A 220 13.94 7.94 -8.11
C CYS A 220 14.49 6.57 -8.53
N ARG A 221 14.11 6.04 -9.71
CA ARG A 221 14.51 4.71 -10.20
C ARG A 221 14.32 3.60 -9.15
N THR A 222 13.26 3.71 -8.36
CA THR A 222 12.97 2.78 -7.27
C THR A 222 12.79 1.37 -7.82
N THR A 223 13.50 0.41 -7.24
CA THR A 223 13.37 -1.01 -7.56
C THR A 223 12.64 -1.76 -6.44
N ASP A 224 12.56 -3.08 -6.55
CA ASP A 224 12.10 -3.97 -5.48
C ASP A 224 13.07 -4.03 -4.28
N GLN A 225 14.28 -3.47 -4.42
CA GLN A 225 15.29 -3.36 -3.36
C GLN A 225 15.30 -1.99 -2.67
N GLY A 226 14.39 -1.08 -3.04
CA GLY A 226 14.31 0.25 -2.46
C GLY A 226 14.80 1.38 -3.38
N THR A 227 15.09 2.51 -2.76
CA THR A 227 15.58 3.73 -3.42
C THR A 227 16.91 4.12 -2.79
N THR A 228 17.95 4.32 -3.60
CA THR A 228 19.24 4.79 -3.07
C THR A 228 19.19 6.29 -2.76
N LEU A 229 20.02 6.77 -1.83
CA LEU A 229 20.10 8.20 -1.51
C LEU A 229 20.55 9.02 -2.74
N ALA A 230 21.41 8.43 -3.59
CA ALA A 230 21.88 9.04 -4.82
C ALA A 230 20.74 9.22 -5.84
N ASP A 231 19.92 8.18 -6.07
CA ASP A 231 18.79 8.31 -7.00
C ASP A 231 17.72 9.26 -6.47
N LEU A 232 17.46 9.25 -5.16
CA LEU A 232 16.56 10.22 -4.51
C LEU A 232 17.06 11.66 -4.69
N LYS A 233 18.38 11.89 -4.52
CA LYS A 233 19.02 13.17 -4.80
C LYS A 233 18.85 13.57 -6.26
N SER A 234 19.13 12.68 -7.21
CA SER A 234 18.95 12.96 -8.64
C SER A 234 17.49 13.27 -9.02
N ALA A 235 16.52 12.59 -8.41
CA ALA A 235 15.11 12.90 -8.60
C ALA A 235 14.73 14.28 -8.04
N CYS A 236 15.28 14.67 -6.89
CA CYS A 236 15.06 16.02 -6.37
C CYS A 236 15.68 17.09 -7.29
N GLU A 237 16.86 16.85 -7.85
CA GLU A 237 17.51 17.75 -8.81
C GLU A 237 16.69 17.93 -10.09
N SER A 238 16.10 16.85 -10.62
CA SER A 238 15.24 16.93 -11.81
C SER A 238 13.94 17.71 -11.56
N LEU A 239 13.50 17.81 -10.31
CA LEU A 239 12.40 18.68 -9.85
C LEU A 239 12.85 20.12 -9.56
N GLY A 240 14.10 20.47 -9.87
CA GLY A 240 14.68 21.79 -9.67
C GLY A 240 14.89 22.14 -8.20
N LEU A 241 15.13 21.14 -7.34
CA LEU A 241 15.63 21.32 -5.98
C LEU A 241 17.17 21.29 -5.97
N LYS A 242 17.77 21.73 -4.87
CA LYS A 242 19.24 21.69 -4.66
C LYS A 242 19.57 20.81 -3.45
N PRO A 243 19.29 19.50 -3.53
CA PRO A 243 19.49 18.58 -2.42
C PRO A 243 20.99 18.37 -2.12
N VAL A 244 21.34 18.28 -0.83
CA VAL A 244 22.68 17.94 -0.36
C VAL A 244 22.57 16.82 0.66
N GLY A 245 23.39 15.78 0.47
CA GLY A 245 23.50 14.67 1.40
C GLY A 245 24.49 15.00 2.52
N PHE A 246 24.12 14.74 3.77
CA PHE A 246 24.97 14.95 4.94
C PHE A 246 24.98 13.72 5.85
N GLU A 247 26.07 13.53 6.58
CA GLU A 247 26.10 12.74 7.82
C GLU A 247 26.25 13.70 8.98
N LEU A 248 25.27 13.72 9.89
CA LEU A 248 25.17 14.69 10.99
C LEU A 248 25.36 14.02 12.34
N ASN A 249 26.01 14.75 13.27
CA ASN A 249 25.97 14.44 14.69
C ASN A 249 24.66 14.96 15.33
N ALA A 250 24.46 14.70 16.63
CA ALA A 250 23.22 15.07 17.31
C ALA A 250 22.95 16.59 17.29
N LYS A 251 23.97 17.40 17.55
CA LYS A 251 23.87 18.86 17.54
C LYS A 251 23.45 19.36 16.17
N ASP A 252 24.19 19.01 15.13
CA ASP A 252 23.94 19.47 13.75
C ASP A 252 22.56 19.01 13.25
N PHE A 253 22.11 17.81 13.66
CA PHE A 253 20.77 17.32 13.32
C PHE A 253 19.66 18.20 13.91
N THR A 254 19.81 18.66 15.15
CA THR A 254 18.81 19.53 15.81
C THR A 254 18.82 20.97 15.29
N GLU A 255 19.92 21.40 14.67
CA GLU A 255 20.10 22.74 14.10
C GLU A 255 19.77 22.78 12.59
N LEU A 256 19.61 21.62 11.94
CA LEU A 256 19.33 21.53 10.51
C LEU A 256 17.99 22.18 10.15
N LYS A 257 17.97 22.91 9.02
CA LYS A 257 16.75 23.54 8.52
C LYS A 257 15.77 22.49 7.97
N ASN A 258 14.49 22.66 8.35
CA ASN A 258 13.39 21.80 7.92
C ASN A 258 12.73 22.31 6.62
N PRO A 259 12.09 21.43 5.82
CA PRO A 259 12.05 19.97 5.98
C PRO A 259 13.29 19.28 5.39
N PHE A 260 13.54 18.04 5.81
CA PHE A 260 14.58 17.17 5.24
C PHE A 260 14.18 15.69 5.28
N ILE A 261 14.87 14.85 4.51
CA ILE A 261 14.67 13.39 4.53
C ILE A 261 15.78 12.76 5.36
N TRP A 262 15.42 11.85 6.27
CA TRP A 262 16.35 11.11 7.12
C TRP A 262 16.32 9.62 6.77
N LEU A 263 17.49 9.05 6.45
CA LEU A 263 17.67 7.62 6.27
C LEU A 263 18.02 6.97 7.62
N GLN A 264 17.11 6.13 8.10
CA GLN A 264 17.26 5.36 9.33
C GLN A 264 17.44 3.88 9.01
N ALA A 265 18.66 3.38 9.14
CA ALA A 265 19.03 2.05 8.64
C ALA A 265 18.66 1.90 7.16
N ASP A 266 17.58 1.20 6.83
CA ASP A 266 17.05 0.96 5.50
C ASP A 266 15.72 1.68 5.21
N HIS A 267 15.27 2.56 6.10
CA HIS A 267 13.98 3.24 6.01
C HIS A 267 14.11 4.76 5.93
N TYR A 268 13.46 5.38 4.94
CA TYR A 268 13.37 6.84 4.85
C TYR A 268 12.18 7.36 5.65
N VAL A 269 12.42 8.44 6.39
CA VAL A 269 11.37 9.25 7.02
C VAL A 269 11.56 10.72 6.66
N ALA A 270 10.48 11.51 6.64
CA ALA A 270 10.56 12.95 6.41
C ALA A 270 10.48 13.68 7.75
N VAL A 271 11.48 14.50 8.07
CA VAL A 271 11.44 15.41 9.22
C VAL A 271 10.81 16.71 8.76
N LEU A 272 9.62 17.00 9.29
CA LEU A 272 8.80 18.13 8.88
C LEU A 272 9.10 19.39 9.70
N GLY A 273 9.59 19.22 10.93
CA GLY A 273 9.86 20.31 11.85
C GLY A 273 10.26 19.82 13.24
N PHE A 274 10.57 20.78 14.11
CA PHE A 274 10.84 20.55 15.52
C PHE A 274 9.81 21.29 16.38
N LYS A 275 9.31 20.63 17.42
CA LYS A 275 8.32 21.19 18.37
C LYS A 275 8.53 20.59 19.75
N ASN A 276 8.59 21.44 20.78
CA ASN A 276 8.70 21.03 22.18
C ASN A 276 9.82 20.01 22.46
N GLY A 277 11.00 20.19 21.86
CA GLY A 277 12.14 19.27 22.00
C GLY A 277 11.97 17.92 21.29
N LYS A 278 11.02 17.82 20.36
CA LYS A 278 10.76 16.63 19.55
C LYS A 278 10.79 16.95 18.07
N ALA A 279 11.17 15.96 17.25
CA ALA A 279 10.99 15.98 15.81
C ALA A 279 9.58 15.55 15.43
N ILE A 280 8.96 16.28 14.52
CA ILE A 280 7.73 15.89 13.84
C ILE A 280 8.14 15.11 12.60
N VAL A 281 7.93 13.79 12.64
CA VAL A 281 8.42 12.85 11.63
C VAL A 281 7.24 12.23 10.91
N TYR A 282 7.24 12.29 9.59
CA TYR A 282 6.31 11.55 8.76
C TYR A 282 6.87 10.19 8.41
N ASN A 283 6.15 9.13 8.78
CA ASN A 283 6.49 7.76 8.45
C ASN A 283 5.71 7.30 7.20
N PRO A 284 6.37 7.07 6.06
CA PRO A 284 5.69 6.76 4.80
C PRO A 284 5.06 5.35 4.76
N ILE A 285 5.39 4.45 5.68
CA ILE A 285 4.75 3.11 5.75
C ILE A 285 3.32 3.27 6.27
N TYR A 286 3.17 3.96 7.40
CA TYR A 286 1.87 4.14 8.06
C TYR A 286 1.12 5.38 7.58
N LYS A 287 1.79 6.26 6.83
CA LYS A 287 1.28 7.57 6.38
C LYS A 287 0.82 8.45 7.55
N THR A 288 1.53 8.35 8.67
CA THR A 288 1.24 9.10 9.90
C THR A 288 2.37 10.05 10.23
N GLU A 289 2.02 11.15 10.88
CA GLU A 289 2.97 12.03 11.54
C GLU A 289 3.09 11.61 13.00
N GLU A 290 4.31 11.54 13.51
CA GLU A 290 4.59 11.15 14.88
C GLU A 290 5.64 12.08 15.50
N GLU A 291 5.55 12.29 16.81
CA GLU A 291 6.55 13.04 17.56
C GLU A 291 7.63 12.08 18.07
N ARG A 292 8.89 12.34 17.72
CA ARG A 292 10.04 11.58 18.22
C ARG A 292 10.96 12.46 19.07
N PRO A 293 11.46 11.97 20.22
CA PRO A 293 12.46 12.72 20.99
C PRO A 293 13.67 13.08 20.13
N LEU A 294 14.15 14.32 20.25
CA LEU A 294 15.41 14.71 19.63
C LEU A 294 16.58 14.00 20.32
N PRO A 295 17.67 13.68 19.59
CA PRO A 295 18.89 13.21 20.22
C PRO A 295 19.41 14.30 21.16
N LYS A 296 20.06 13.89 22.26
CA LYS A 296 20.71 14.86 23.15
C LYS A 296 21.92 15.45 22.42
N ALA A 297 22.13 16.76 22.53
CA ALA A 297 23.19 17.45 21.80
C ALA A 297 24.61 16.89 22.08
N ASP A 298 24.81 16.29 23.26
CA ASP A 298 26.04 15.66 23.71
C ASP A 298 26.15 14.16 23.36
N ASP A 299 25.18 13.59 22.65
CA ASP A 299 25.21 12.19 22.24
C ASP A 299 26.25 11.96 21.12
N SER A 300 27.46 11.60 21.53
CA SER A 300 28.58 11.32 20.63
C SER A 300 28.35 10.09 19.73
N ASN A 301 27.39 9.22 20.06
CA ASN A 301 27.10 7.99 19.31
C ASN A 301 26.03 8.20 18.24
N PHE A 302 25.28 9.29 18.30
CA PHE A 302 24.26 9.59 17.30
C PHE A 302 24.91 9.94 15.95
N ARG A 303 24.45 9.27 14.89
CA ARG A 303 24.76 9.60 13.50
C ARG A 303 23.48 9.56 12.69
N ALA A 304 23.27 10.55 11.83
CA ALA A 304 22.12 10.61 10.95
C ALA A 304 22.56 10.91 9.52
N THR A 305 22.21 10.02 8.60
CA THR A 305 22.36 10.26 7.16
C THR A 305 21.11 10.96 6.63
N VAL A 306 21.25 12.17 6.11
CA VAL A 306 20.11 13.00 5.70
C VAL A 306 20.28 13.56 4.29
N LEU A 307 19.16 13.89 3.65
CA LEU A 307 19.07 14.69 2.44
C LEU A 307 18.36 16.01 2.77
N ALA A 308 19.11 17.11 2.77
CA ALA A 308 18.60 18.44 3.07
C ALA A 308 18.49 19.29 1.79
N PHE A 309 17.61 20.29 1.79
CA PHE A 309 17.31 21.11 0.60
C PHE A 309 17.88 22.52 0.66
N GLU A 310 18.46 22.88 1.80
CA GLU A 310 19.23 24.09 1.99
C GLU A 310 20.56 23.73 2.63
N ILE A 311 21.62 24.37 2.17
CA ILE A 311 22.95 24.22 2.76
C ILE A 311 22.90 24.97 4.10
N PRO A 312 23.05 24.29 5.25
CA PRO A 312 23.19 25.02 6.50
C PRO A 312 24.39 25.95 6.35
N THR A 313 24.24 27.20 6.79
CA THR A 313 25.36 28.14 6.92
C THR A 313 26.24 27.62 8.05
N ILE A 314 26.97 26.54 7.78
CA ILE A 314 28.00 26.07 8.68
C ILE A 314 29.06 27.15 8.60
N ASP A 315 29.20 27.93 9.67
CA ASP A 315 30.45 28.63 9.92
C ASP A 315 31.50 27.53 9.95
N LEU A 316 32.16 27.32 8.80
CA LEU A 316 33.32 26.46 8.68
C LEU A 316 34.37 27.11 9.56
N VAL A 317 34.32 26.83 10.85
CA VAL A 317 35.37 27.17 11.79
C VAL A 317 36.59 26.51 11.20
N SER A 318 37.51 27.36 10.74
CA SER A 318 38.71 27.01 9.98
C SER A 318 39.75 26.24 10.81
N ASP A 319 39.31 25.44 11.78
CA ASP A 319 40.12 24.60 12.65
C ASP A 319 40.65 23.34 11.95
N VAL A 320 40.87 23.42 10.64
CA VAL A 320 41.93 22.63 10.01
C VAL A 320 43.25 23.19 10.53
N LYS A 321 43.64 22.80 11.75
CA LYS A 321 45.04 22.81 12.17
C LYS A 321 45.79 22.05 11.09
N GLN A 322 46.46 22.78 10.20
CA GLN A 322 47.37 22.18 9.23
C GLN A 322 48.29 21.26 10.02
N ALA A 323 48.22 19.96 9.73
CA ALA A 323 49.16 19.01 10.30
C ALA A 323 50.58 19.55 10.01
N PRO A 324 51.47 19.62 11.00
CA PRO A 324 52.81 20.15 10.78
C PRO A 324 53.46 19.35 9.66
N VAL A 325 53.84 20.05 8.59
CA VAL A 325 54.60 19.48 7.48
C VAL A 325 55.91 18.97 8.07
N VAL A 326 56.02 17.66 8.28
CA VAL A 326 57.24 17.01 8.74
C VAL A 326 58.27 17.17 7.62
N ALA A 327 59.19 18.11 7.80
CA ALA A 327 60.31 18.30 6.89
C ALA A 327 61.17 17.02 6.85
N SER A 328 61.09 16.30 5.73
CA SER A 328 62.00 15.22 5.41
C SER A 328 63.42 15.79 5.29
N LYS A 329 64.26 15.49 6.28
CA LYS A 329 65.72 15.66 6.18
C LYS A 329 66.23 14.59 5.23
N LYS A 330 66.66 14.99 4.03
CA LYS A 330 67.51 14.17 3.17
C LYS A 330 68.88 14.05 3.83
N SER A 331 69.27 12.81 4.16
CA SER A 331 70.64 12.38 4.44
C SER A 331 71.34 11.95 3.17
#